data_AF-A0A095TPE8-F1
#
_entry.id   AF-A0A095TPE8-F1
#
_cell.length_a   1.000
_cell.length_b   1.000
_cell.length_c   1.000
_cell.angle_alpha   90.00
_cell.angle_beta   90.00
_cell.angle_gamma   90.00
#
_symmetry.space_group_name_H-M   'P 1'
#
loop_
_entity.id
_entity.type
_entity.pdbx_description
1 polymer ?
#
loop_
_entity_poly.entity_id
_entity_poly.type
_entity_poly.pdbx_seq_one_letter_code
_entity_poly.pdbx_strand_id
1 'polypeptide(L)'
;MNAVTCKARRLASLLVLVTLLAGCDSWDPLGWLDLDSREHHPDTDGDGVFNHNDNCVEVVNAGQQDLDQDGLGDVCDPDQDGDGILDSWELSFGLDPGNPADAALDIDHDGLTALQEYQLGSSPLIADMDSDSVLDGADNCLLVVNVDQLDLDDDSRGDACDADIDGDGVSNEDEIYQGSNPYDGSETHTPATLTRLSRNQAGLPANGYSHSPALSADAGVVAFVSSATDLTAGDNNGWVDVFVLDIASGVLRRASEASLAGGNDDSLLPVVSADGLVVAFHSKASNLVPGDANGQQDVFVLDRVSGLLSLGNVSSEGAQAASFPSTLADLNGDGSQVFFNSNARNLAAGVGQFKHFLYCHDRVTGNTGFSPSSNGGSVADDSSWVAFESAETSLVRNDDNDARDIFLFDMNARETIKVSRTAIDPNADSDSFRPHISSAGDYVVFESDASDLVPNDTNNKRDIFLYQVVDKTIERVSLTWDGKQANGNSYRASVSSDGRYIAYASDASNLVQYDYNGVRDVFIYDRLLHYVRRVSVSESGQQADRESGQPRIADDGRCVVFVSSASALDALGDNQQRDVYRYCR
;
A
#
# COMPACT_ATOMS: atom_id res chain seq x y z
N MET A 1 7.41 -66.82 22.42
CA MET A 1 7.14 -68.23 22.04
C MET A 1 6.09 -68.23 20.93
N ASN A 2 6.10 -69.27 20.08
CA ASN A 2 5.18 -69.71 19.00
C ASN A 2 3.82 -68.98 18.80
N ALA A 3 3.21 -68.87 17.60
CA ALA A 3 3.64 -69.06 16.18
C ALA A 3 2.44 -68.74 15.22
N VAL A 4 2.65 -68.79 13.89
CA VAL A 4 1.64 -68.90 12.78
C VAL A 4 0.80 -67.65 12.44
N THR A 5 0.47 -67.24 11.19
CA THR A 5 1.08 -67.13 9.80
C THR A 5 0.20 -66.07 9.02
N CYS A 6 0.24 -65.72 7.71
CA CYS A 6 0.94 -66.14 6.47
C CYS A 6 0.83 -65.07 5.34
N LYS A 7 1.70 -65.15 4.30
CA LYS A 7 1.69 -64.39 2.99
C LYS A 7 1.91 -62.85 3.07
N ALA A 8 2.41 -62.14 2.05
CA ALA A 8 2.80 -62.51 0.67
C ALA A 8 4.20 -61.99 0.24
N ARG A 9 4.59 -62.20 -1.02
CA ARG A 9 5.88 -61.80 -1.69
C ARG A 9 5.58 -61.27 -3.10
N ARG A 10 6.50 -60.67 -3.88
CA ARG A 10 7.64 -59.71 -3.72
C ARG A 10 8.22 -59.54 -5.15
N LEU A 11 8.91 -58.43 -5.46
CA LEU A 11 9.45 -58.13 -6.80
C LEU A 11 10.55 -59.12 -7.28
N ALA A 12 10.87 -59.06 -8.59
CA ALA A 12 12.00 -59.74 -9.22
C ALA A 12 12.66 -58.86 -10.31
N SER A 13 14.00 -58.94 -10.43
CA SER A 13 14.80 -58.30 -11.49
C SER A 13 16.19 -58.96 -11.57
N LEU A 14 16.66 -59.40 -12.75
CA LEU A 14 18.06 -59.29 -13.21
C LEU A 14 18.30 -59.84 -14.64
N LEU A 15 18.66 -58.91 -15.55
CA LEU A 15 19.74 -58.88 -16.56
C LEU A 15 20.43 -60.16 -17.14
N VAL A 16 20.81 -60.04 -18.45
CA VAL A 16 21.99 -60.60 -19.19
C VAL A 16 21.74 -61.58 -20.38
N LEU A 17 22.16 -61.12 -21.58
CA LEU A 17 22.57 -61.73 -22.87
C LEU A 17 22.36 -63.23 -23.20
N VAL A 18 22.03 -63.49 -24.49
CA VAL A 18 22.96 -64.02 -25.54
C VAL A 18 22.36 -63.80 -26.96
N THR A 19 23.18 -63.88 -28.01
CA THR A 19 22.93 -63.39 -29.40
C THR A 19 22.56 -64.45 -30.46
N LEU A 20 22.26 -63.97 -31.69
CA LEU A 20 22.43 -64.60 -33.02
C LEU A 20 21.38 -65.63 -33.53
N LEU A 21 20.58 -65.23 -34.54
CA LEU A 21 20.75 -65.60 -35.97
C LEU A 21 19.69 -64.94 -36.88
N ALA A 22 19.89 -65.00 -38.21
CA ALA A 22 19.05 -64.34 -39.23
C ALA A 22 18.27 -65.33 -40.12
N GLY A 23 17.23 -64.84 -40.82
CA GLY A 23 16.46 -65.56 -41.84
C GLY A 23 15.42 -64.67 -42.52
N CYS A 24 15.14 -64.90 -43.80
CA CYS A 24 14.21 -64.10 -44.64
C CYS A 24 13.22 -65.03 -45.37
N ASP A 25 12.14 -64.46 -45.93
CA ASP A 25 11.08 -65.08 -46.76
C ASP A 25 10.22 -66.17 -46.05
N SER A 26 8.88 -66.19 -46.14
CA SER A 26 8.11 -66.20 -47.39
C SER A 26 6.59 -65.98 -47.23
N TRP A 27 6.01 -65.17 -48.14
CA TRP A 27 4.73 -65.36 -48.86
C TRP A 27 3.37 -65.53 -48.10
N ASP A 28 2.48 -64.58 -48.42
CA ASP A 28 0.99 -64.50 -48.28
C ASP A 28 0.27 -65.70 -48.99
N PRO A 29 -1.06 -66.02 -48.81
CA PRO A 29 -2.17 -65.05 -48.72
C PRO A 29 -3.47 -65.38 -47.93
N LEU A 30 -4.39 -64.39 -47.95
CA LEU A 30 -5.85 -64.45 -47.66
C LEU A 30 -6.33 -64.28 -46.21
N GLY A 31 -5.98 -63.14 -45.62
CA GLY A 31 -6.96 -62.04 -45.44
C GLY A 31 -8.24 -62.27 -44.61
N TRP A 32 -8.26 -61.67 -43.42
CA TRP A 32 -9.45 -61.10 -42.78
C TRP A 32 -9.18 -59.60 -42.52
N LEU A 33 -10.22 -58.77 -42.43
CA LEU A 33 -10.05 -57.38 -41.98
C LEU A 33 -9.71 -57.38 -40.49
N ASP A 34 -8.69 -56.62 -40.11
CA ASP A 34 -8.56 -56.04 -38.78
C ASP A 34 -8.15 -54.57 -38.90
N LEU A 35 -8.39 -53.77 -37.87
CA LEU A 35 -8.43 -52.31 -37.93
C LEU A 35 -7.37 -51.65 -37.04
N ASP A 36 -6.17 -51.42 -37.56
CA ASP A 36 -5.30 -50.34 -37.07
C ASP A 36 -4.23 -49.90 -38.10
N SER A 37 -3.42 -48.91 -37.74
CA SER A 37 -2.35 -48.29 -38.53
C SER A 37 -2.82 -47.54 -39.80
N ARG A 38 -3.69 -46.54 -39.60
CA ARG A 38 -3.45 -45.28 -40.30
C ARG A 38 -2.50 -44.44 -39.45
N GLU A 39 -1.24 -44.36 -39.86
CA GLU A 39 -0.49 -43.14 -39.57
C GLU A 39 -1.07 -42.04 -40.48
N HIS A 40 -2.10 -41.36 -39.98
CA HIS A 40 -2.26 -39.95 -40.32
C HIS A 40 -1.12 -39.24 -39.60
N HIS A 41 0.01 -39.10 -40.30
CA HIS A 41 0.92 -38.01 -40.00
C HIS A 41 0.11 -36.72 -40.25
N PRO A 42 -0.12 -35.88 -39.23
CA PRO A 42 -0.70 -34.58 -39.47
C PRO A 42 0.27 -33.71 -40.26
N ASP A 43 -0.34 -32.77 -40.97
CA ASP A 43 0.19 -31.65 -41.72
C ASP A 43 -0.79 -30.53 -41.30
N THR A 44 -0.34 -29.61 -40.44
CA THR A 44 -1.22 -28.65 -39.74
C THR A 44 -1.54 -27.43 -40.60
N ASP A 45 -0.56 -26.94 -41.36
CA ASP A 45 -0.62 -25.69 -42.11
C ASP A 45 -0.90 -25.90 -43.62
N GLY A 46 -0.63 -27.10 -44.14
CA GLY A 46 -0.85 -27.52 -45.52
C GLY A 46 0.36 -27.38 -46.45
N ASP A 47 1.58 -27.28 -45.93
CA ASP A 47 2.79 -27.04 -46.73
C ASP A 47 3.31 -28.29 -47.48
N GLY A 48 3.00 -29.49 -46.98
CA GLY A 48 3.40 -30.78 -47.53
C GLY A 48 4.49 -31.55 -46.75
N VAL A 49 4.98 -30.98 -45.66
CA VAL A 49 5.78 -31.63 -44.61
C VAL A 49 4.79 -32.19 -43.56
N PHE A 50 5.29 -32.97 -42.59
CA PHE A 50 4.47 -33.51 -41.50
C PHE A 50 5.02 -33.06 -40.16
N ASN A 51 4.16 -32.69 -39.19
CA ASN A 51 4.44 -32.06 -37.88
C ASN A 51 5.53 -32.71 -36.98
N HIS A 52 6.16 -33.81 -37.40
CA HIS A 52 7.21 -34.53 -36.67
C HIS A 52 8.58 -34.50 -37.38
N ASN A 53 8.65 -33.92 -38.58
CA ASN A 53 9.88 -33.57 -39.30
C ASN A 53 9.75 -32.14 -39.87
N ASP A 54 8.97 -31.31 -39.17
CA ASP A 54 8.52 -29.99 -39.58
C ASP A 54 8.94 -29.00 -38.51
N ASN A 55 9.78 -28.03 -38.89
CA ASN A 55 10.33 -27.04 -37.98
C ASN A 55 9.44 -25.78 -37.79
N CYS A 56 8.36 -25.61 -38.57
CA CYS A 56 7.39 -24.54 -38.39
C CYS A 56 5.94 -25.05 -38.42
N VAL A 57 5.59 -25.92 -37.46
CA VAL A 57 4.32 -26.67 -37.34
C VAL A 57 2.99 -25.87 -37.46
N GLU A 58 3.02 -24.54 -37.45
CA GLU A 58 1.83 -23.68 -37.69
C GLU A 58 2.03 -22.61 -38.80
N VAL A 59 3.16 -22.62 -39.53
CA VAL A 59 3.58 -21.56 -40.47
C VAL A 59 4.27 -22.11 -41.73
N VAL A 60 3.53 -22.15 -42.84
CA VAL A 60 3.88 -22.74 -44.15
C VAL A 60 5.30 -22.40 -44.62
N ASN A 61 6.23 -23.36 -44.53
CA ASN A 61 7.66 -23.12 -44.80
C ASN A 61 8.39 -24.21 -45.61
N ALA A 62 7.71 -24.96 -46.49
CA ALA A 62 8.15 -26.19 -47.21
C ALA A 62 9.55 -26.29 -47.86
N GLY A 63 10.37 -25.25 -47.80
CA GLY A 63 11.83 -25.34 -47.94
C GLY A 63 12.52 -25.96 -46.71
N GLN A 64 11.90 -25.92 -45.52
CA GLN A 64 12.42 -26.38 -44.23
C GLN A 64 13.85 -25.87 -44.00
N GLN A 65 13.94 -24.54 -44.05
CA GLN A 65 15.17 -23.79 -43.77
C GLN A 65 15.31 -23.62 -42.27
N ASP A 66 16.57 -23.67 -41.82
CA ASP A 66 17.04 -23.80 -40.45
C ASP A 66 18.51 -23.36 -40.48
N LEU A 67 18.75 -22.05 -40.33
CA LEU A 67 20.05 -21.43 -40.60
C LEU A 67 21.02 -21.60 -39.42
N ASP A 68 20.55 -21.41 -38.18
CA ASP A 68 21.35 -21.57 -36.96
C ASP A 68 21.49 -23.04 -36.50
N GLN A 69 20.49 -23.89 -36.79
CA GLN A 69 20.33 -25.30 -36.36
C GLN A 69 19.84 -25.52 -34.91
N ASP A 70 19.02 -24.61 -34.37
CA ASP A 70 18.19 -24.82 -33.18
C ASP A 70 17.13 -25.93 -33.40
N GLY A 71 16.46 -25.92 -34.55
CA GLY A 71 15.38 -26.83 -34.91
C GLY A 71 13.97 -26.21 -35.00
N LEU A 72 13.84 -24.90 -34.76
CA LEU A 72 12.89 -24.01 -35.42
C LEU A 72 13.32 -23.77 -36.90
N GLY A 73 12.75 -22.77 -37.57
CA GLY A 73 13.11 -22.45 -38.96
C GLY A 73 12.77 -21.03 -39.37
N ASP A 74 13.49 -20.51 -40.38
CA ASP A 74 13.61 -19.08 -40.72
C ASP A 74 12.28 -18.28 -40.80
N VAL A 75 11.15 -18.95 -41.04
CA VAL A 75 9.83 -18.32 -41.26
C VAL A 75 8.99 -18.22 -39.97
N CYS A 76 9.38 -18.93 -38.91
CA CYS A 76 8.72 -18.93 -37.61
C CYS A 76 9.67 -18.68 -36.43
N ASP A 77 10.98 -18.61 -36.68
CA ASP A 77 11.96 -18.14 -35.72
C ASP A 77 11.88 -16.61 -35.53
N PRO A 78 12.07 -16.08 -34.30
CA PRO A 78 12.25 -14.64 -34.07
C PRO A 78 13.70 -14.10 -34.15
N ASP A 79 14.72 -14.98 -34.27
CA ASP A 79 16.17 -14.71 -34.34
C ASP A 79 16.77 -15.69 -35.37
N GLN A 80 16.44 -15.50 -36.66
CA GLN A 80 16.58 -16.58 -37.65
C GLN A 80 18.03 -16.98 -38.04
N ASP A 81 19.07 -16.33 -37.52
CA ASP A 81 20.46 -16.78 -37.68
C ASP A 81 21.24 -17.06 -36.37
N GLY A 82 20.61 -16.80 -35.21
CA GLY A 82 21.10 -17.19 -33.89
C GLY A 82 22.24 -16.33 -33.34
N ASP A 83 22.43 -15.10 -33.84
CA ASP A 83 23.44 -14.18 -33.30
C ASP A 83 23.02 -13.46 -32.01
N GLY A 84 21.73 -13.47 -31.69
CA GLY A 84 21.16 -12.93 -30.45
C GLY A 84 20.41 -11.60 -30.64
N ILE A 85 20.22 -11.13 -31.88
CA ILE A 85 19.35 -10.00 -32.24
C ILE A 85 18.05 -10.54 -32.84
N LEU A 86 16.93 -9.84 -32.63
CA LEU A 86 15.65 -10.21 -33.26
C LEU A 86 15.52 -9.65 -34.68
N ASP A 87 15.04 -10.48 -35.62
CA ASP A 87 14.60 -10.13 -36.98
C ASP A 87 13.93 -8.75 -37.06
N SER A 88 12.99 -8.53 -36.14
CA SER A 88 12.13 -7.34 -36.11
C SER A 88 12.85 -6.06 -35.68
N TRP A 89 13.96 -6.18 -34.96
CA TRP A 89 14.86 -5.09 -34.58
C TRP A 89 15.83 -4.81 -35.73
N GLU A 90 16.48 -5.84 -36.28
CA GLU A 90 17.35 -5.74 -37.44
C GLU A 90 16.71 -5.03 -38.63
N LEU A 91 15.52 -5.48 -39.04
CA LEU A 91 14.75 -4.89 -40.13
C LEU A 91 14.32 -3.44 -39.85
N SER A 92 14.36 -3.00 -38.59
CA SER A 92 14.06 -1.61 -38.20
C SER A 92 15.28 -0.68 -38.31
N PHE A 93 16.50 -1.22 -38.18
CA PHE A 93 17.76 -0.48 -38.32
C PHE A 93 18.46 -0.69 -39.68
N GLY A 94 18.13 -1.75 -40.41
CA GLY A 94 18.64 -2.04 -41.75
C GLY A 94 19.73 -3.10 -41.82
N LEU A 95 19.81 -3.99 -40.83
CA LEU A 95 20.61 -5.23 -40.83
C LEU A 95 19.93 -6.32 -41.68
N ASP A 96 20.55 -7.49 -41.81
CA ASP A 96 20.11 -8.58 -42.71
C ASP A 96 19.98 -9.91 -41.93
N PRO A 97 18.78 -10.33 -41.49
CA PRO A 97 18.56 -11.47 -40.56
C PRO A 97 19.10 -12.85 -40.97
N GLY A 98 19.73 -12.97 -42.15
CA GLY A 98 20.45 -14.15 -42.60
C GLY A 98 21.98 -13.99 -42.59
N ASN A 99 22.52 -13.12 -41.74
CA ASN A 99 23.92 -12.72 -41.70
C ASN A 99 24.44 -12.50 -40.26
N PRO A 100 24.81 -13.57 -39.52
CA PRO A 100 25.19 -13.55 -38.09
C PRO A 100 26.59 -12.95 -37.82
N ALA A 101 26.96 -11.96 -38.62
CA ALA A 101 28.21 -11.24 -38.64
C ALA A 101 28.01 -9.72 -38.63
N ASP A 102 26.77 -9.22 -38.78
CA ASP A 102 26.49 -7.78 -38.64
C ASP A 102 25.99 -7.33 -37.25
N ALA A 103 25.55 -8.25 -36.37
CA ALA A 103 25.59 -8.06 -34.91
C ALA A 103 26.96 -7.58 -34.37
N ALA A 104 28.03 -7.98 -35.05
CA ALA A 104 29.42 -7.66 -34.73
C ALA A 104 29.93 -6.39 -35.45
N LEU A 105 29.07 -5.64 -36.14
CA LEU A 105 29.42 -4.34 -36.70
C LEU A 105 29.17 -3.22 -35.69
N ASP A 106 30.22 -2.43 -35.50
CA ASP A 106 30.18 -1.02 -35.17
C ASP A 106 29.77 -0.24 -36.45
N ILE A 107 28.58 0.39 -36.45
CA ILE A 107 27.98 0.99 -37.65
C ILE A 107 28.18 2.51 -37.74
N ASP A 108 28.17 3.21 -36.61
CA ASP A 108 28.25 4.68 -36.54
C ASP A 108 29.52 5.23 -35.86
N HIS A 109 30.35 4.35 -35.29
CA HIS A 109 31.66 4.60 -34.71
C HIS A 109 31.67 5.25 -33.31
N ASP A 110 30.74 4.81 -32.46
CA ASP A 110 30.71 5.05 -31.02
C ASP A 110 31.73 4.18 -30.23
N GLY A 111 31.80 2.87 -30.53
CA GLY A 111 32.57 1.86 -29.81
C GLY A 111 31.81 0.58 -29.44
N LEU A 112 30.49 0.51 -29.60
CA LEU A 112 29.66 -0.68 -29.42
C LEU A 112 29.55 -1.48 -30.74
N THR A 113 28.89 -2.63 -30.69
CA THR A 113 28.37 -3.31 -31.88
C THR A 113 26.86 -3.43 -31.79
N ALA A 114 26.18 -3.63 -32.91
CA ALA A 114 24.71 -3.72 -32.95
C ALA A 114 24.10 -4.69 -31.92
N LEU A 115 24.77 -5.82 -31.60
CA LEU A 115 24.34 -6.74 -30.54
C LEU A 115 24.47 -6.15 -29.12
N GLN A 116 25.51 -5.37 -28.85
CA GLN A 116 25.67 -4.67 -27.57
C GLN A 116 24.61 -3.57 -27.43
N GLU A 117 24.32 -2.85 -28.50
CA GLU A 117 23.29 -1.80 -28.52
C GLU A 117 21.88 -2.37 -28.37
N TYR A 118 21.59 -3.50 -29.03
CA TYR A 118 20.36 -4.27 -28.82
C TYR A 118 20.20 -4.71 -27.35
N GLN A 119 21.30 -5.09 -26.68
CA GLN A 119 21.31 -5.46 -25.26
C GLN A 119 21.16 -4.26 -24.30
N LEU A 120 21.65 -3.07 -24.69
CA LEU A 120 21.60 -1.84 -23.88
C LEU A 120 20.33 -1.00 -24.14
N GLY A 121 19.70 -1.16 -25.30
CA GLY A 121 18.53 -0.37 -25.73
C GLY A 121 18.87 0.93 -26.46
N SER A 122 20.13 1.14 -26.87
CA SER A 122 20.55 2.22 -27.78
C SER A 122 20.21 1.87 -29.25
N SER A 123 20.83 2.54 -30.23
CA SER A 123 20.43 2.44 -31.65
C SER A 123 21.62 2.60 -32.61
N PRO A 124 21.90 1.60 -33.48
CA PRO A 124 23.14 1.45 -34.27
C PRO A 124 23.28 2.40 -35.47
N LEU A 125 22.82 3.64 -35.31
CA LEU A 125 22.76 4.71 -36.31
C LEU A 125 22.95 6.11 -35.68
N ILE A 126 23.15 6.20 -34.36
CA ILE A 126 23.20 7.42 -33.55
C ILE A 126 24.19 7.23 -32.38
N ALA A 127 25.48 7.43 -32.65
CA ALA A 127 26.63 7.29 -31.74
C ALA A 127 26.66 8.20 -30.47
N ASP A 128 25.58 8.92 -30.18
CA ASP A 128 25.44 9.92 -29.10
C ASP A 128 23.93 10.07 -28.84
N MET A 129 23.37 9.14 -28.07
CA MET A 129 21.93 8.97 -27.85
C MET A 129 21.23 10.20 -27.24
N ASP A 130 21.86 10.85 -26.26
CA ASP A 130 21.26 11.97 -25.51
C ASP A 130 21.81 13.36 -25.88
N SER A 131 22.86 13.42 -26.70
CA SER A 131 23.52 14.62 -27.20
C SER A 131 24.33 15.43 -26.17
N ASP A 132 24.95 14.77 -25.17
CA ASP A 132 25.84 15.41 -24.21
C ASP A 132 27.28 15.66 -24.70
N SER A 133 27.72 14.96 -25.77
CA SER A 133 29.06 14.93 -26.38
C SER A 133 30.06 13.86 -25.89
N VAL A 134 29.65 12.92 -25.05
CA VAL A 134 30.24 11.57 -24.94
C VAL A 134 29.67 10.72 -26.09
N LEU A 135 30.18 9.50 -26.29
CA LEU A 135 29.65 8.54 -27.28
C LEU A 135 29.17 7.30 -26.54
N ASP A 136 28.06 6.69 -26.97
CA ASP A 136 27.40 5.54 -26.32
C ASP A 136 28.38 4.48 -25.76
N GLY A 137 29.30 3.95 -26.59
CA GLY A 137 30.32 2.97 -26.19
C GLY A 137 31.43 3.44 -25.24
N ALA A 138 31.35 4.69 -24.75
CA ALA A 138 32.19 5.28 -23.72
C ALA A 138 31.37 6.03 -22.66
N ASP A 139 30.04 5.93 -22.69
CA ASP A 139 29.10 6.64 -21.82
C ASP A 139 28.54 5.71 -20.73
N ASN A 140 28.74 6.08 -19.46
CA ASN A 140 28.20 5.34 -18.32
C ASN A 140 26.73 5.68 -17.99
N CYS A 141 26.07 6.58 -18.74
CA CYS A 141 24.67 6.94 -18.53
C CYS A 141 23.75 7.03 -19.75
N LEU A 142 24.22 6.81 -20.98
CA LEU A 142 23.56 6.44 -22.27
C LEU A 142 22.28 7.18 -22.74
N LEU A 143 21.44 7.66 -21.84
CA LEU A 143 20.14 8.31 -22.05
C LEU A 143 19.96 9.52 -21.09
N VAL A 144 20.98 9.91 -20.32
CA VAL A 144 20.91 10.85 -19.17
C VAL A 144 22.17 11.75 -18.99
N VAL A 145 22.38 12.65 -19.96
CA VAL A 145 23.30 13.81 -20.04
C VAL A 145 24.20 14.04 -18.79
N ASN A 146 25.45 13.56 -18.85
CA ASN A 146 26.41 13.60 -17.74
C ASN A 146 27.89 13.75 -18.22
N VAL A 147 28.19 14.87 -18.89
CA VAL A 147 29.48 15.16 -19.57
C VAL A 147 30.75 15.07 -18.70
N ASP A 148 30.62 14.95 -17.37
CA ASP A 148 31.73 14.70 -16.45
C ASP A 148 32.01 13.21 -16.18
N GLN A 149 31.11 12.30 -16.57
CA GLN A 149 31.26 10.84 -16.51
C GLN A 149 31.75 10.37 -15.14
N LEU A 150 31.09 10.89 -14.10
CA LEU A 150 31.28 10.45 -12.73
C LEU A 150 30.64 9.08 -12.52
N ASP A 151 31.33 8.27 -11.73
CA ASP A 151 31.04 6.91 -11.28
C ASP A 151 31.77 6.83 -9.94
N LEU A 152 31.03 6.75 -8.83
CA LEU A 152 31.59 6.89 -7.48
C LEU A 152 31.91 5.55 -6.80
N ASP A 153 31.23 4.45 -7.16
CA ASP A 153 31.44 3.12 -6.59
C ASP A 153 32.23 2.15 -7.51
N ASP A 154 32.55 2.56 -8.75
CA ASP A 154 33.20 1.79 -9.83
C ASP A 154 32.32 0.65 -10.43
N ASP A 155 30.96 0.72 -10.37
CA ASP A 155 30.06 -0.28 -10.99
C ASP A 155 29.96 -0.21 -12.54
N SER A 156 30.40 0.89 -13.16
CA SER A 156 30.26 1.25 -14.59
C SER A 156 28.94 1.91 -15.00
N ARG A 157 28.13 2.35 -14.03
CA ARG A 157 26.96 3.22 -14.22
C ARG A 157 27.22 4.59 -13.58
N GLY A 158 26.86 5.66 -14.26
CA GLY A 158 27.22 7.00 -13.78
C GLY A 158 26.30 7.61 -12.72
N ASP A 159 26.85 8.51 -11.91
CA ASP A 159 26.15 9.24 -10.82
C ASP A 159 24.79 9.85 -11.25
N ALA A 160 24.65 10.22 -12.52
CA ALA A 160 23.48 10.89 -13.07
C ALA A 160 22.29 9.96 -13.37
N CYS A 161 22.54 8.67 -13.56
CA CYS A 161 21.55 7.66 -13.96
C CYS A 161 21.48 6.46 -13.00
N ASP A 162 22.37 6.40 -12.01
CA ASP A 162 22.35 5.39 -10.98
C ASP A 162 21.36 5.69 -9.82
N ALA A 163 21.02 4.65 -9.06
CA ALA A 163 20.06 4.66 -7.97
C ALA A 163 20.70 4.51 -6.57
N ASP A 164 21.98 4.19 -6.44
CA ASP A 164 22.71 3.79 -5.22
C ASP A 164 24.19 4.24 -5.33
N ILE A 165 24.41 5.55 -5.52
CA ILE A 165 25.62 6.18 -6.13
C ILE A 165 26.93 5.83 -5.43
N ASP A 166 26.91 5.48 -4.14
CA ASP A 166 28.10 5.09 -3.38
C ASP A 166 28.18 3.60 -3.02
N GLY A 167 27.27 2.78 -3.57
CA GLY A 167 27.32 1.31 -3.53
C GLY A 167 27.09 0.70 -2.14
N ASP A 168 26.54 1.45 -1.19
CA ASP A 168 26.20 0.99 0.18
C ASP A 168 25.12 -0.12 0.18
N GLY A 169 24.18 -0.05 -0.76
CA GLY A 169 22.99 -0.90 -0.79
C GLY A 169 21.72 -0.20 -0.29
N VAL A 170 21.75 1.13 -0.16
CA VAL A 170 20.62 1.97 0.24
C VAL A 170 20.49 3.11 -0.77
N SER A 171 19.48 3.02 -1.63
CA SER A 171 19.32 3.94 -2.75
C SER A 171 19.31 5.42 -2.34
N ASN A 172 19.83 6.27 -3.24
CA ASN A 172 19.87 7.74 -3.15
C ASN A 172 18.53 8.34 -2.65
N GLU A 173 17.44 7.73 -3.12
CA GLU A 173 16.05 8.06 -2.81
C GLU A 173 15.70 7.83 -1.33
N ASP A 174 16.13 6.70 -0.77
CA ASP A 174 15.92 6.32 0.63
C ASP A 174 16.85 7.08 1.59
N GLU A 175 17.99 7.52 1.08
CA GLU A 175 18.97 8.35 1.78
C GLU A 175 18.56 9.82 1.91
N ILE A 176 18.20 10.48 0.81
CA ILE A 176 17.68 11.86 0.83
C ILE A 176 16.45 11.94 1.75
N TYR A 177 15.67 10.86 1.84
CA TYR A 177 14.59 10.71 2.81
C TYR A 177 15.08 10.55 4.26
N GLN A 178 16.13 9.75 4.52
CA GLN A 178 16.75 9.62 5.84
C GLN A 178 17.46 10.90 6.30
N GLY A 179 17.89 11.74 5.35
CA GLY A 179 18.75 12.89 5.57
C GLY A 179 20.24 12.54 5.62
N SER A 180 20.63 11.39 5.04
CA SER A 180 22.02 11.07 4.72
C SER A 180 22.43 11.67 3.36
N ASN A 181 23.66 11.41 2.94
CA ASN A 181 24.27 11.99 1.74
C ASN A 181 24.60 10.89 0.69
N PRO A 182 23.94 10.87 -0.49
CA PRO A 182 24.17 9.90 -1.60
C PRO A 182 25.49 9.99 -2.36
N TYR A 183 26.56 10.27 -1.62
CA TYR A 183 27.94 10.34 -2.08
C TYR A 183 28.89 10.02 -0.90
N ASP A 184 28.43 9.27 0.12
CA ASP A 184 29.18 8.89 1.34
C ASP A 184 28.58 7.62 2.01
N GLY A 185 28.72 6.48 1.34
CA GLY A 185 28.45 5.11 1.85
C GLY A 185 29.35 4.67 3.02
N SER A 186 29.86 5.64 3.80
CA SER A 186 30.40 5.43 5.14
C SER A 186 29.48 5.96 6.26
N GLU A 187 28.36 6.61 5.90
CA GLU A 187 27.27 6.88 6.82
C GLU A 187 26.60 5.56 7.28
N THR A 188 25.73 5.64 8.29
CA THR A 188 25.09 4.43 8.87
C THR A 188 23.58 4.53 8.79
N HIS A 189 23.04 4.08 7.67
CA HIS A 189 21.62 4.02 7.40
C HIS A 189 20.92 3.10 8.40
N THR A 190 19.74 3.50 8.87
CA THR A 190 18.83 2.62 9.61
C THR A 190 17.79 2.13 8.62
N PRO A 191 17.96 0.92 8.04
CA PRO A 191 17.06 0.43 7.01
C PRO A 191 15.64 0.34 7.55
N ALA A 192 14.67 0.58 6.67
CA ALA A 192 13.27 0.61 7.04
C ALA A 192 12.81 -0.74 7.62
N THR A 193 12.15 -0.69 8.77
CA THR A 193 11.64 -1.88 9.45
C THR A 193 10.14 -2.05 9.19
N LEU A 194 9.71 -3.24 8.78
CA LEU A 194 8.28 -3.58 8.67
C LEU A 194 7.92 -4.64 9.71
N THR A 195 7.04 -4.28 10.64
CA THR A 195 6.63 -5.16 11.74
C THR A 195 5.12 -5.34 11.78
N ARG A 196 4.63 -6.56 11.52
CA ARG A 196 3.24 -6.96 11.84
C ARG A 196 3.01 -6.82 13.35
N LEU A 197 2.01 -6.04 13.75
CA LEU A 197 1.67 -5.78 15.16
C LEU A 197 0.63 -6.76 15.71
N SER A 198 -0.32 -7.20 14.88
CA SER A 198 -1.32 -8.20 15.24
C SER A 198 -0.73 -9.62 15.23
N ARG A 199 0.09 -9.89 16.25
CA ARG A 199 0.72 -11.19 16.49
C ARG A 199 0.26 -11.78 17.83
N ASN A 200 0.10 -13.09 17.86
CA ASN A 200 -0.19 -13.84 19.09
C ASN A 200 1.05 -13.97 19.98
N GLN A 201 0.88 -14.57 21.17
CA GLN A 201 1.96 -14.72 22.17
C GLN A 201 3.16 -15.58 21.71
N ALA A 202 3.07 -16.28 20.58
CA ALA A 202 4.19 -17.01 19.97
C ALA A 202 4.94 -16.18 18.91
N GLY A 203 4.53 -14.93 18.65
CA GLY A 203 5.06 -14.09 17.57
C GLY A 203 4.52 -14.44 16.19
N LEU A 204 3.54 -15.33 16.09
CA LEU A 204 2.89 -15.71 14.83
C LEU A 204 1.71 -14.79 14.51
N PRO A 205 1.24 -14.73 13.24
CA PRO A 205 0.05 -13.97 12.86
C PRO A 205 -1.17 -14.34 13.70
N ALA A 206 -2.01 -13.35 14.01
CA ALA A 206 -3.23 -13.54 14.78
C ALA A 206 -4.28 -14.36 14.02
N ASN A 207 -5.17 -15.05 14.74
CA ASN A 207 -6.15 -15.98 14.16
C ASN A 207 -7.45 -15.35 13.61
N GLY A 208 -7.53 -14.02 13.61
CA GLY A 208 -8.69 -13.23 13.18
C GLY A 208 -8.25 -11.86 12.66
N TYR A 209 -9.15 -11.16 11.97
CA TYR A 209 -8.80 -9.90 11.31
C TYR A 209 -8.59 -8.77 12.32
N SER A 210 -7.64 -7.90 11.99
CA SER A 210 -7.30 -6.70 12.75
C SER A 210 -7.39 -5.46 11.84
N HIS A 211 -7.94 -4.35 12.32
CA HIS A 211 -8.06 -3.13 11.52
C HIS A 211 -8.18 -1.83 12.35
N SER A 212 -8.39 -0.70 11.67
CA SER A 212 -8.53 0.64 12.26
C SER A 212 -7.42 0.98 13.28
N PRO A 213 -6.16 1.02 12.85
CA PRO A 213 -5.06 1.41 13.72
C PRO A 213 -5.11 2.91 14.05
N ALA A 214 -4.61 3.24 15.23
CA ALA A 214 -4.34 4.59 15.71
C ALA A 214 -2.98 4.61 16.42
N LEU A 215 -2.32 5.78 16.40
CA LEU A 215 -0.90 5.95 16.70
C LEU A 215 -0.73 7.17 17.64
N SER A 216 0.16 7.10 18.62
CA SER A 216 0.64 8.28 19.35
C SER A 216 1.62 9.10 18.50
N ALA A 217 1.84 10.37 18.84
CA ALA A 217 2.70 11.27 18.05
C ALA A 217 4.14 10.75 17.89
N ASP A 218 4.66 10.08 18.92
CA ASP A 218 5.99 9.44 18.97
C ASP A 218 6.05 8.03 18.34
N ALA A 219 4.93 7.53 17.80
CA ALA A 219 4.74 6.14 17.37
C ALA A 219 5.11 5.06 18.41
N GLY A 220 5.16 5.41 19.70
CA GLY A 220 5.48 4.52 20.82
C GLY A 220 4.29 3.70 21.32
N VAL A 221 3.06 4.12 21.01
CA VAL A 221 1.81 3.44 21.37
C VAL A 221 0.94 3.26 20.12
N VAL A 222 0.41 2.04 19.93
CA VAL A 222 -0.52 1.73 18.85
C VAL A 222 -1.78 1.12 19.43
N ALA A 223 -2.95 1.60 19.02
CA ALA A 223 -4.22 0.96 19.31
C ALA A 223 -4.87 0.45 18.02
N PHE A 224 -5.58 -0.68 18.07
CA PHE A 224 -6.28 -1.26 16.92
C PHE A 224 -7.47 -2.13 17.38
N VAL A 225 -8.38 -2.47 16.46
CA VAL A 225 -9.44 -3.46 16.72
C VAL A 225 -9.02 -4.83 16.18
N SER A 226 -9.45 -5.91 16.81
CA SER A 226 -9.27 -7.26 16.28
C SER A 226 -10.39 -8.22 16.68
N SER A 227 -10.66 -9.21 15.84
CA SER A 227 -11.53 -10.36 16.16
C SER A 227 -10.73 -11.62 16.56
N ALA A 228 -9.43 -11.48 16.82
CA ALA A 228 -8.52 -12.61 17.03
C ALA A 228 -8.42 -13.05 18.50
N THR A 229 -8.75 -14.31 18.74
CA THR A 229 -8.84 -14.92 20.09
C THR A 229 -7.50 -15.35 20.68
N ASP A 230 -6.39 -15.18 19.95
CA ASP A 230 -5.03 -15.59 20.37
C ASP A 230 -4.05 -14.42 20.58
N LEU A 231 -4.45 -13.18 20.30
CA LEU A 231 -3.66 -11.97 20.61
C LEU A 231 -3.31 -11.89 22.11
N THR A 232 -4.27 -12.15 22.99
CA THR A 232 -4.06 -12.15 24.45
C THR A 232 -4.70 -13.38 25.10
N ALA A 233 -3.96 -14.03 26.00
CA ALA A 233 -4.45 -15.21 26.71
C ALA A 233 -5.69 -14.91 27.57
N GLY A 234 -6.79 -15.61 27.28
CA GLY A 234 -8.07 -15.43 27.96
C GLY A 234 -9.17 -14.90 27.04
N ASP A 235 -8.85 -14.41 25.84
CA ASP A 235 -9.87 -13.92 24.93
C ASP A 235 -10.73 -15.04 24.31
N ASN A 236 -12.00 -15.09 24.69
CA ASN A 236 -12.96 -16.14 24.34
C ASN A 236 -14.40 -15.58 24.23
N ASN A 237 -14.58 -14.26 24.11
CA ASN A 237 -15.93 -13.65 24.08
C ASN A 237 -16.61 -13.79 22.70
N GLY A 238 -15.82 -13.84 21.63
CA GLY A 238 -16.29 -13.95 20.25
C GLY A 238 -16.71 -12.62 19.60
N TRP A 239 -16.32 -11.48 20.19
CA TRP A 239 -16.62 -10.12 19.69
C TRP A 239 -15.37 -9.45 19.09
N VAL A 240 -15.55 -8.31 18.43
CA VAL A 240 -14.41 -7.45 18.08
C VAL A 240 -13.99 -6.66 19.32
N ASP A 241 -12.73 -6.78 19.71
CA ASP A 241 -12.14 -6.11 20.87
C ASP A 241 -11.08 -5.08 20.46
N VAL A 242 -10.85 -4.09 21.34
CA VAL A 242 -9.82 -3.06 21.18
C VAL A 242 -8.56 -3.48 21.90
N PHE A 243 -7.44 -3.45 21.20
CA PHE A 243 -6.11 -3.77 21.71
C PHE A 243 -5.21 -2.53 21.68
N VAL A 244 -4.29 -2.45 22.64
CA VAL A 244 -3.30 -1.39 22.78
C VAL A 244 -1.93 -2.05 22.98
N LEU A 245 -1.00 -1.74 22.10
CA LEU A 245 0.38 -2.18 22.10
C LEU A 245 1.29 -1.04 22.55
N ASP A 246 2.10 -1.30 23.57
CA ASP A 246 3.24 -0.48 23.94
C ASP A 246 4.47 -0.97 23.15
N ILE A 247 4.98 -0.16 22.21
CA ILE A 247 6.02 -0.59 21.26
C ILE A 247 7.36 -0.83 21.98
N ALA A 248 7.73 0.05 22.92
CA ALA A 248 9.02 -0.03 23.63
C ALA A 248 9.14 -1.26 24.54
N SER A 249 8.03 -1.74 25.12
CA SER A 249 8.00 -2.94 25.96
C SER A 249 7.45 -4.20 25.28
N GLY A 250 6.86 -4.07 24.09
CA GLY A 250 6.14 -5.15 23.41
C GLY A 250 4.85 -5.59 24.10
N VAL A 251 4.36 -4.83 25.09
CA VAL A 251 3.22 -5.23 25.92
C VAL A 251 1.90 -4.92 25.22
N LEU A 252 1.27 -5.96 24.67
CA LEU A 252 -0.10 -5.93 24.16
C LEU A 252 -1.11 -6.12 25.29
N ARG A 253 -2.14 -5.28 25.34
CA ARG A 253 -3.27 -5.36 26.29
C ARG A 253 -4.60 -5.17 25.56
N ARG A 254 -5.63 -5.94 25.90
CA ARG A 254 -7.01 -5.58 25.59
C ARG A 254 -7.42 -4.37 26.44
N ALA A 255 -8.00 -3.36 25.81
CA ALA A 255 -8.53 -2.14 26.45
C ALA A 255 -10.03 -2.25 26.74
N SER A 256 -10.78 -2.99 25.92
CA SER A 256 -12.19 -3.34 26.13
C SER A 256 -12.36 -4.50 27.15
N GLU A 257 -11.71 -4.38 28.31
CA GLU A 257 -11.79 -5.40 29.37
C GLU A 257 -12.09 -4.81 30.76
N ALA A 258 -13.25 -5.17 31.31
CA ALA A 258 -13.60 -4.94 32.73
C ALA A 258 -13.14 -6.07 33.67
N SER A 259 -12.98 -7.26 33.11
CA SER A 259 -12.61 -8.51 33.79
C SER A 259 -12.29 -9.58 32.76
N LEU A 260 -11.68 -10.70 33.17
CA LEU A 260 -11.22 -11.82 32.34
C LEU A 260 -12.24 -12.44 31.35
N ALA A 261 -13.51 -12.01 31.36
CA ALA A 261 -14.54 -12.39 30.40
C ALA A 261 -14.60 -11.49 29.14
N GLY A 262 -13.89 -10.35 29.11
CA GLY A 262 -13.93 -9.38 27.99
C GLY A 262 -15.23 -8.56 27.91
N GLY A 263 -15.36 -7.77 26.84
CA GLY A 263 -16.62 -7.12 26.45
C GLY A 263 -17.70 -8.12 26.02
N ASN A 264 -18.98 -7.75 26.12
CA ASN A 264 -20.12 -8.58 25.75
C ASN A 264 -20.82 -8.22 24.43
N ASP A 265 -20.25 -7.29 23.65
CA ASP A 265 -20.61 -6.87 22.29
C ASP A 265 -19.38 -6.13 21.68
N ASP A 266 -19.43 -5.70 20.42
CA ASP A 266 -18.27 -5.13 19.71
C ASP A 266 -17.75 -3.82 20.31
N SER A 267 -16.42 -3.68 20.32
CA SER A 267 -15.65 -2.48 20.65
C SER A 267 -14.82 -2.03 19.44
N LEU A 268 -14.99 -0.77 19.01
CA LEU A 268 -14.58 -0.29 17.69
C LEU A 268 -13.98 1.13 17.70
N LEU A 269 -13.24 1.44 16.64
CA LEU A 269 -12.57 2.71 16.34
C LEU A 269 -11.82 3.32 17.54
N PRO A 270 -10.65 2.76 17.92
CA PRO A 270 -9.80 3.40 18.90
C PRO A 270 -9.12 4.66 18.33
N VAL A 271 -8.83 5.60 19.23
CA VAL A 271 -7.87 6.69 19.03
C VAL A 271 -6.92 6.72 20.24
N VAL A 272 -5.72 7.27 20.04
CA VAL A 272 -4.68 7.40 21.07
C VAL A 272 -4.35 8.89 21.18
N SER A 273 -4.15 9.41 22.40
CA SER A 273 -3.63 10.76 22.58
C SER A 273 -2.19 10.87 22.06
N ALA A 274 -1.76 12.06 21.65
CA ALA A 274 -0.40 12.31 21.15
C ALA A 274 0.68 11.86 22.15
N ASP A 275 0.46 12.11 23.45
CA ASP A 275 1.34 11.67 24.54
C ASP A 275 1.33 10.15 24.82
N GLY A 276 0.46 9.39 24.13
CA GLY A 276 0.30 7.96 24.30
C GLY A 276 -0.26 7.52 25.67
N LEU A 277 -0.72 8.41 26.54
CA LEU A 277 -1.19 8.07 27.89
C LEU A 277 -2.67 7.72 27.96
N VAL A 278 -3.47 8.12 26.97
CA VAL A 278 -4.92 7.95 26.93
C VAL A 278 -5.33 7.23 25.64
N VAL A 279 -6.25 6.27 25.75
CA VAL A 279 -6.87 5.60 24.60
C VAL A 279 -8.37 5.71 24.75
N ALA A 280 -9.06 6.23 23.75
CA ALA A 280 -10.51 6.23 23.69
C ALA A 280 -11.00 5.30 22.57
N PHE A 281 -12.18 4.72 22.74
CA PHE A 281 -12.87 3.92 21.73
C PHE A 281 -14.39 4.02 21.92
N HIS A 282 -15.19 3.51 20.99
CA HIS A 282 -16.63 3.31 21.24
C HIS A 282 -16.97 1.82 21.33
N SER A 283 -17.96 1.46 22.12
CA SER A 283 -18.36 0.07 22.30
C SER A 283 -19.86 -0.06 22.60
N LYS A 284 -20.44 -1.18 22.19
CA LYS A 284 -21.81 -1.59 22.54
C LYS A 284 -21.84 -2.42 23.84
N ALA A 285 -20.67 -2.75 24.39
CA ALA A 285 -20.52 -3.72 25.47
C ALA A 285 -20.93 -3.15 26.84
N SER A 286 -22.21 -3.35 27.17
CA SER A 286 -22.88 -3.05 28.44
C SER A 286 -22.25 -3.60 29.74
N ASN A 287 -21.08 -4.23 29.68
CA ASN A 287 -20.34 -4.76 30.83
C ASN A 287 -18.95 -4.13 31.04
N LEU A 288 -18.53 -3.14 30.23
CA LEU A 288 -17.18 -2.57 30.31
C LEU A 288 -16.91 -1.73 31.56
N VAL A 289 -17.89 -0.98 32.07
CA VAL A 289 -17.73 -0.15 33.28
C VAL A 289 -18.98 -0.16 34.16
N PRO A 290 -18.85 -0.12 35.50
CA PRO A 290 -19.97 0.10 36.39
C PRO A 290 -20.58 1.48 36.16
N GLY A 291 -21.84 1.54 35.72
CA GLY A 291 -22.53 2.79 35.40
C GLY A 291 -23.03 2.85 33.96
N ASP A 292 -22.54 1.98 33.07
CA ASP A 292 -23.26 1.70 31.83
C ASP A 292 -24.53 0.90 32.14
N ALA A 293 -25.69 1.47 31.81
CA ALA A 293 -26.98 0.81 31.89
C ALA A 293 -27.98 1.23 30.79
N ASN A 294 -27.55 1.98 29.77
CA ASN A 294 -28.45 2.50 28.72
C ASN A 294 -28.75 1.47 27.62
N GLY A 295 -27.90 0.44 27.46
CA GLY A 295 -28.03 -0.58 26.42
C GLY A 295 -27.81 -0.05 25.00
N GLN A 296 -27.01 0.99 24.85
CA GLN A 296 -26.63 1.63 23.58
C GLN A 296 -25.11 1.58 23.40
N GLN A 297 -24.64 1.99 22.23
CA GLN A 297 -23.22 2.22 22.00
C GLN A 297 -22.76 3.51 22.69
N ASP A 298 -21.73 3.42 23.52
CA ASP A 298 -21.16 4.55 24.27
C ASP A 298 -19.65 4.69 24.01
N VAL A 299 -19.06 5.78 24.51
CA VAL A 299 -17.63 6.09 24.37
C VAL A 299 -16.92 5.76 25.67
N PHE A 300 -15.79 5.06 25.56
CA PHE A 300 -15.00 4.58 26.68
C PHE A 300 -13.58 5.16 26.58
N VAL A 301 -12.99 5.46 27.73
CA VAL A 301 -11.64 6.02 27.85
C VAL A 301 -10.84 5.18 28.82
N LEU A 302 -9.72 4.64 28.35
CA LEU A 302 -8.69 3.97 29.13
C LEU A 302 -7.56 4.95 29.43
N ASP A 303 -7.36 5.21 30.71
CA ASP A 303 -6.19 5.89 31.25
C ASP A 303 -5.05 4.87 31.43
N ARG A 304 -4.00 4.92 30.61
CA ARG A 304 -2.93 3.90 30.63
C ARG A 304 -2.04 3.97 31.88
N VAL A 305 -1.97 5.13 32.53
CA VAL A 305 -1.15 5.36 33.75
C VAL A 305 -1.78 4.70 34.97
N SER A 306 -3.08 4.91 35.19
CA SER A 306 -3.83 4.31 36.30
C SER A 306 -4.43 2.94 35.97
N GLY A 307 -4.60 2.62 34.69
CA GLY A 307 -5.33 1.45 34.21
C GLY A 307 -6.85 1.56 34.36
N LEU A 308 -7.40 2.77 34.58
CA LEU A 308 -8.82 2.99 34.76
C LEU A 308 -9.55 3.08 33.41
N LEU A 309 -10.62 2.30 33.27
CA LEU A 309 -11.59 2.41 32.17
C LEU A 309 -12.84 3.17 32.68
N SER A 310 -13.30 4.17 31.92
CA SER A 310 -14.46 5.01 32.28
C SER A 310 -15.28 5.43 31.05
N LEU A 311 -16.55 5.78 31.23
CA LEU A 311 -17.34 6.46 30.18
C LEU A 311 -16.72 7.83 29.84
N GLY A 312 -16.58 8.14 28.56
CA GLY A 312 -16.19 9.46 28.06
C GLY A 312 -17.37 10.35 27.66
N ASN A 313 -18.53 9.77 27.35
CA ASN A 313 -19.73 10.49 26.93
C ASN A 313 -20.75 10.71 28.07
N VAL A 314 -20.32 11.45 29.09
CA VAL A 314 -21.15 11.81 30.26
C VAL A 314 -21.55 13.30 30.25
N SER A 315 -22.54 13.68 31.06
CA SER A 315 -22.86 15.10 31.33
C SER A 315 -21.88 15.74 32.34
N SER A 316 -21.96 17.06 32.51
CA SER A 316 -21.18 17.79 33.53
C SER A 316 -21.46 17.36 34.98
N GLU A 317 -22.54 16.62 35.22
CA GLU A 317 -22.90 16.01 36.50
C GLU A 317 -22.49 14.53 36.60
N GLY A 318 -21.81 13.99 35.58
CA GLY A 318 -21.38 12.59 35.49
C GLY A 318 -22.48 11.61 35.06
N ALA A 319 -23.57 12.07 34.44
CA ALA A 319 -24.66 11.19 33.99
C ALA A 319 -24.40 10.59 32.60
N GLN A 320 -24.64 9.29 32.42
CA GLN A 320 -24.54 8.58 31.13
C GLN A 320 -25.45 9.20 30.05
N ALA A 321 -25.02 9.14 28.79
CA ALA A 321 -25.85 9.50 27.63
C ALA A 321 -27.20 8.73 27.61
N ALA A 322 -28.32 9.45 27.50
CA ALA A 322 -29.65 8.86 27.57
C ALA A 322 -30.14 8.34 26.21
N SER A 323 -30.26 7.00 26.11
CA SER A 323 -31.09 6.28 25.14
C SER A 323 -30.79 6.48 23.64
N PHE A 324 -29.66 7.10 23.28
CA PHE A 324 -29.16 7.20 21.91
C PHE A 324 -27.69 6.77 21.87
N PRO A 325 -27.24 6.07 20.81
CA PRO A 325 -25.84 5.73 20.66
C PRO A 325 -24.99 6.99 20.47
N SER A 326 -23.74 6.89 20.92
CA SER A 326 -22.69 7.88 20.72
C SER A 326 -21.51 7.23 19.98
N THR A 327 -20.84 8.01 19.14
CA THR A 327 -19.60 7.60 18.45
C THR A 327 -18.48 8.54 18.84
N LEU A 328 -17.33 7.97 19.21
CA LEU A 328 -16.09 8.73 19.35
C LEU A 328 -15.78 9.47 18.03
N ALA A 329 -15.32 10.72 18.15
CA ALA A 329 -14.71 11.47 17.06
C ALA A 329 -13.19 11.44 17.21
N ASP A 330 -12.64 11.99 18.31
CA ASP A 330 -11.19 12.05 18.56
C ASP A 330 -10.83 12.35 20.03
N LEU A 331 -9.53 12.34 20.34
CA LEU A 331 -8.91 12.89 21.56
C LEU A 331 -7.98 14.06 21.21
N ASN A 332 -7.78 15.01 22.13
CA ASN A 332 -6.69 15.97 22.02
C ASN A 332 -5.35 15.38 22.53
N GLY A 333 -4.25 16.14 22.45
CA GLY A 333 -2.88 15.64 22.59
C GLY A 333 -2.49 15.04 23.95
N ASP A 334 -3.02 15.60 25.05
CA ASP A 334 -2.86 15.04 26.40
C ASP A 334 -4.04 14.13 26.81
N GLY A 335 -4.97 13.90 25.88
CA GLY A 335 -6.20 13.14 26.09
C GLY A 335 -7.08 13.67 27.22
N SER A 336 -6.93 14.94 27.64
CA SER A 336 -7.77 15.56 28.67
C SER A 336 -9.20 15.82 28.17
N GLN A 337 -9.39 15.95 26.86
CA GLN A 337 -10.67 16.25 26.22
C GLN A 337 -11.08 15.16 25.22
N VAL A 338 -12.34 14.70 25.35
CA VAL A 338 -12.93 13.63 24.55
C VAL A 338 -13.97 14.22 23.62
N PHE A 339 -13.75 14.11 22.31
CA PHE A 339 -14.66 14.61 21.29
C PHE A 339 -15.53 13.47 20.77
N PHE A 340 -16.85 13.61 20.80
CA PHE A 340 -17.77 12.55 20.40
C PHE A 340 -19.10 13.06 19.85
N ASN A 341 -19.64 12.35 18.87
CA ASN A 341 -20.93 12.64 18.27
C ASN A 341 -22.04 11.94 19.07
N SER A 342 -23.13 12.63 19.40
CA SER A 342 -24.28 12.01 20.07
C SER A 342 -25.62 12.68 19.72
N ASN A 343 -26.70 11.91 19.89
CA ASN A 343 -28.09 12.39 19.85
C ASN A 343 -28.75 12.46 21.25
N ALA A 344 -28.01 12.10 22.31
CA ALA A 344 -28.51 12.20 23.67
C ALA A 344 -28.77 13.67 24.08
N ARG A 345 -29.86 13.91 24.83
CA ARG A 345 -30.36 15.26 25.17
C ARG A 345 -30.10 15.69 26.61
N ASN A 346 -29.31 14.92 27.35
CA ASN A 346 -28.99 15.12 28.76
C ASN A 346 -27.49 15.38 29.03
N LEU A 347 -26.68 15.46 27.98
CA LEU A 347 -25.23 15.67 28.08
C LEU A 347 -24.85 17.12 28.39
N ALA A 348 -25.60 18.08 27.86
CA ALA A 348 -25.39 19.51 28.08
C ALA A 348 -26.72 20.27 28.14
N ALA A 349 -26.71 21.44 28.78
CA ALA A 349 -27.86 22.33 28.81
C ALA A 349 -28.06 23.06 27.47
N GLY A 350 -29.31 23.24 27.04
CA GLY A 350 -29.66 23.97 25.80
C GLY A 350 -29.74 23.10 24.53
N VAL A 351 -29.47 21.80 24.62
CA VAL A 351 -29.60 20.84 23.51
C VAL A 351 -31.05 20.78 23.01
N GLY A 352 -31.26 21.23 21.77
CA GLY A 352 -32.59 21.49 21.20
C GLY A 352 -33.25 20.30 20.47
N GLN A 353 -33.96 20.60 19.38
CA GLN A 353 -34.59 19.57 18.52
C GLN A 353 -33.68 19.06 17.38
N PHE A 354 -32.48 19.64 17.23
CA PHE A 354 -31.51 19.27 16.20
C PHE A 354 -31.05 17.82 16.33
N LYS A 355 -30.48 17.29 15.24
CA LYS A 355 -29.98 15.92 15.15
C LYS A 355 -28.47 15.96 15.00
N HIS A 356 -27.78 15.09 15.74
CA HIS A 356 -26.32 14.95 15.79
C HIS A 356 -25.60 16.24 16.25
N PHE A 357 -24.98 16.17 17.42
CA PHE A 357 -24.07 17.20 17.92
C PHE A 357 -22.70 16.58 18.18
N LEU A 358 -21.64 17.32 17.82
CA LEU A 358 -20.33 17.09 18.38
C LEU A 358 -20.27 17.65 19.81
N TYR A 359 -20.05 16.76 20.77
CA TYR A 359 -19.77 17.09 22.17
C TYR A 359 -18.26 17.05 22.45
N CYS A 360 -17.86 17.79 23.47
CA CYS A 360 -16.54 17.71 24.09
C CYS A 360 -16.74 17.49 25.60
N HIS A 361 -16.20 16.39 26.15
CA HIS A 361 -16.12 16.15 27.59
C HIS A 361 -14.69 16.34 28.08
N ASP A 362 -14.50 17.30 28.98
CA ASP A 362 -13.23 17.63 29.62
C ASP A 362 -13.05 16.81 30.90
N ARG A 363 -12.15 15.83 30.87
CA ARG A 363 -11.90 14.85 31.94
C ARG A 363 -11.28 15.47 33.19
N VAL A 364 -10.66 16.65 33.08
CA VAL A 364 -9.92 17.31 34.17
C VAL A 364 -10.84 18.19 35.01
N THR A 365 -11.75 18.91 34.36
CA THR A 365 -12.75 19.78 35.00
C THR A 365 -14.11 19.12 35.17
N GLY A 366 -14.36 18.01 34.45
CA GLY A 366 -15.62 17.27 34.42
C GLY A 366 -16.71 17.91 33.54
N ASN A 367 -16.41 18.97 32.79
CA ASN A 367 -17.42 19.71 32.01
C ASN A 367 -17.72 19.06 30.66
N THR A 368 -18.99 19.03 30.27
CA THR A 368 -19.44 18.62 28.93
C THR A 368 -20.07 19.80 28.18
N GLY A 369 -19.47 20.16 27.04
CA GLY A 369 -19.95 21.19 26.11
C GLY A 369 -20.29 20.62 24.74
N PHE A 370 -20.80 21.46 23.83
CA PHE A 370 -21.08 21.06 22.45
C PHE A 370 -20.75 22.14 21.40
N SER A 371 -20.57 21.68 20.17
CA SER A 371 -20.54 22.46 18.94
C SER A 371 -21.82 22.17 18.13
N PRO A 372 -22.36 23.12 17.34
CA PRO A 372 -23.51 22.87 16.47
C PRO A 372 -23.21 22.01 15.23
N SER A 373 -21.98 21.50 15.06
CA SER A 373 -21.58 20.64 13.94
C SER A 373 -22.15 19.21 14.04
N SER A 374 -22.42 18.63 12.87
CA SER A 374 -23.21 17.39 12.70
C SER A 374 -22.42 16.08 12.78
N ASN A 375 -21.11 16.11 12.47
CA ASN A 375 -20.24 14.94 12.40
C ASN A 375 -18.78 15.39 12.62
N GLY A 376 -18.27 15.33 13.84
CA GLY A 376 -16.87 15.66 14.14
C GLY A 376 -15.88 14.72 13.45
N GLY A 377 -14.87 15.31 12.80
CA GLY A 377 -13.62 14.65 12.43
C GLY A 377 -12.53 14.96 13.45
N SER A 378 -11.28 15.04 12.99
CA SER A 378 -10.09 15.11 13.86
C SER A 378 -9.86 16.48 14.53
N VAL A 379 -9.15 16.49 15.65
CA VAL A 379 -8.88 17.67 16.50
C VAL A 379 -7.38 17.96 16.64
N ALA A 380 -6.99 19.23 16.75
CA ALA A 380 -5.62 19.62 17.08
C ALA A 380 -5.27 19.33 18.54
N ASP A 381 -3.99 19.13 18.86
CA ASP A 381 -3.55 18.68 20.19
C ASP A 381 -3.90 19.64 21.33
N ASP A 382 -3.87 20.94 21.05
CA ASP A 382 -4.21 22.02 21.99
C ASP A 382 -5.72 22.34 22.05
N SER A 383 -6.54 21.55 21.34
CA SER A 383 -7.98 21.76 21.14
C SER A 383 -8.36 23.12 20.52
N SER A 384 -7.44 23.83 19.85
CA SER A 384 -7.74 25.11 19.18
C SER A 384 -8.65 24.96 17.96
N TRP A 385 -8.52 23.84 17.24
CA TRP A 385 -9.19 23.58 15.97
C TRP A 385 -9.81 22.18 15.93
N VAL A 386 -11.03 22.08 15.37
CA VAL A 386 -11.67 20.80 15.01
C VAL A 386 -11.97 20.79 13.51
N ALA A 387 -11.40 19.85 12.78
CA ALA A 387 -11.73 19.56 11.38
C ALA A 387 -12.90 18.58 11.30
N PHE A 388 -13.88 18.81 10.41
CA PHE A 388 -15.10 18.00 10.37
C PHE A 388 -15.77 17.99 8.99
N GLU A 389 -16.63 16.99 8.72
CA GLU A 389 -17.40 16.90 7.46
C GLU A 389 -18.89 17.15 7.69
N SER A 390 -19.55 17.87 6.76
CA SER A 390 -21.00 18.11 6.82
C SER A 390 -21.60 18.42 5.45
N ALA A 391 -22.91 18.22 5.31
CA ALA A 391 -23.71 18.65 4.15
C ALA A 391 -24.83 19.63 4.61
N GLU A 392 -24.61 20.33 5.72
CA GLU A 392 -25.55 21.29 6.29
C GLU A 392 -25.26 22.70 5.76
N THR A 393 -25.99 23.10 4.71
CA THR A 393 -25.97 24.39 3.96
C THR A 393 -26.26 25.66 4.78
N SER A 394 -26.09 25.59 6.10
CA SER A 394 -26.30 26.67 7.07
C SER A 394 -25.11 26.90 8.00
N LEU A 395 -24.03 26.12 7.88
CA LEU A 395 -22.81 26.27 8.70
C LEU A 395 -21.99 27.50 8.31
N VAL A 396 -21.92 27.80 7.01
CA VAL A 396 -21.22 28.95 6.43
C VAL A 396 -22.17 29.68 5.46
N ARG A 397 -21.90 30.95 5.13
CA ARG A 397 -22.72 31.69 4.14
C ARG A 397 -22.35 31.28 2.71
N ASN A 398 -23.35 31.21 1.83
CA ASN A 398 -23.23 30.81 0.43
C ASN A 398 -22.72 29.36 0.26
N ASP A 399 -23.04 28.52 1.24
CA ASP A 399 -22.81 27.08 1.25
C ASP A 399 -24.05 26.42 0.62
N ASP A 400 -24.15 26.44 -0.72
CA ASP A 400 -25.38 26.14 -1.47
C ASP A 400 -25.19 25.20 -2.69
N ASN A 401 -24.14 24.38 -2.64
CA ASN A 401 -23.86 23.28 -3.60
C ASN A 401 -24.60 21.96 -3.29
N ASP A 402 -25.28 21.83 -2.13
CA ASP A 402 -25.89 20.59 -1.61
C ASP A 402 -24.91 19.38 -1.45
N ALA A 403 -23.59 19.63 -1.51
CA ALA A 403 -22.54 18.61 -1.37
C ALA A 403 -22.16 18.37 0.10
N ARG A 404 -21.33 17.35 0.35
CA ARG A 404 -20.57 17.25 1.60
C ARG A 404 -19.26 18.01 1.49
N ASP A 405 -19.00 18.83 2.48
CA ASP A 405 -17.82 19.69 2.52
C ASP A 405 -17.06 19.50 3.84
N ILE A 406 -15.76 19.81 3.78
CA ILE A 406 -14.87 19.89 4.92
C ILE A 406 -14.96 21.29 5.53
N PHE A 407 -15.06 21.32 6.84
CA PHE A 407 -15.08 22.54 7.64
C PHE A 407 -14.03 22.46 8.75
N LEU A 408 -13.61 23.62 9.22
CA LEU A 408 -12.69 23.80 10.33
C LEU A 408 -13.33 24.76 11.34
N PHE A 409 -13.48 24.32 12.59
CA PHE A 409 -14.09 25.10 13.66
C PHE A 409 -13.03 25.65 14.61
N ASP A 410 -12.95 26.98 14.72
CA ASP A 410 -12.12 27.66 15.71
C ASP A 410 -12.78 27.55 17.08
N MET A 411 -12.18 26.80 17.99
CA MET A 411 -12.71 26.62 19.35
C MET A 411 -12.58 27.89 20.21
N ASN A 412 -11.64 28.78 19.87
CA ASN A 412 -11.38 30.04 20.58
C ASN A 412 -12.30 31.18 20.08
N ALA A 413 -12.35 31.41 18.77
CA ALA A 413 -13.21 32.42 18.16
C ALA A 413 -14.68 31.98 18.05
N ARG A 414 -14.94 30.66 18.08
CA ARG A 414 -16.26 30.02 17.83
C ARG A 414 -16.80 30.29 16.42
N GLU A 415 -15.91 30.35 15.44
CA GLU A 415 -16.23 30.54 14.01
C GLU A 415 -16.00 29.26 13.20
N THR A 416 -16.81 29.06 12.15
CA THR A 416 -16.67 27.95 11.20
C THR A 416 -16.09 28.47 9.88
N ILE A 417 -15.06 27.79 9.37
CA ILE A 417 -14.40 28.06 8.09
C ILE A 417 -14.67 26.87 7.15
N LYS A 418 -15.11 27.11 5.91
CA LYS A 418 -15.17 26.08 4.87
C LYS A 418 -13.77 25.84 4.29
N VAL A 419 -13.35 24.57 4.24
CA VAL A 419 -12.01 24.12 3.85
C VAL A 419 -11.99 23.64 2.41
N SER A 420 -12.91 22.76 2.01
CA SER A 420 -13.11 22.38 0.60
C SER A 420 -13.82 23.51 -0.14
N ARG A 421 -13.04 24.37 -0.78
CA ARG A 421 -13.52 25.52 -1.56
C ARG A 421 -12.50 25.93 -2.61
N THR A 422 -12.97 26.44 -3.74
CA THR A 422 -12.06 26.93 -4.79
C THR A 422 -11.41 28.27 -4.40
N ALA A 423 -10.49 28.74 -5.23
CA ALA A 423 -9.87 30.06 -5.09
C ALA A 423 -10.80 31.24 -5.46
N ILE A 424 -11.99 30.99 -6.01
CA ILE A 424 -12.90 32.03 -6.56
C ILE A 424 -14.31 31.92 -5.98
N ASP A 425 -14.87 30.71 -5.98
CA ASP A 425 -16.18 30.37 -5.41
C ASP A 425 -15.99 29.64 -4.05
N PRO A 426 -16.78 29.97 -3.01
CA PRO A 426 -16.73 29.26 -1.71
C PRO A 426 -17.11 27.78 -1.77
N ASN A 427 -17.70 27.29 -2.87
CA ASN A 427 -18.12 25.90 -3.02
C ASN A 427 -17.25 25.15 -4.02
N ALA A 428 -16.99 23.87 -3.75
CA ALA A 428 -16.45 22.92 -4.72
C ALA A 428 -17.59 22.21 -5.48
N ASP A 429 -17.27 21.61 -6.64
CA ASP A 429 -18.24 20.97 -7.54
C ASP A 429 -18.74 19.57 -7.12
N SER A 430 -18.17 18.97 -6.07
CA SER A 430 -18.45 17.59 -5.63
C SER A 430 -18.14 17.36 -4.13
N ASP A 431 -18.50 16.17 -3.62
CA ASP A 431 -18.32 15.79 -2.21
C ASP A 431 -16.84 15.70 -1.77
N SER A 432 -16.57 16.11 -0.54
CA SER A 432 -15.30 15.97 0.19
C SER A 432 -15.50 15.27 1.55
N PHE A 433 -14.52 14.47 2.00
CA PHE A 433 -14.67 13.54 3.13
C PHE A 433 -13.42 13.43 4.03
N ARG A 434 -13.63 12.91 5.25
CA ARG A 434 -12.61 12.34 6.17
C ARG A 434 -11.40 13.26 6.39
N PRO A 435 -11.60 14.42 7.02
CA PRO A 435 -10.50 15.31 7.30
C PRO A 435 -9.65 14.81 8.49
N HIS A 436 -8.34 14.84 8.33
CA HIS A 436 -7.35 14.66 9.40
C HIS A 436 -6.57 15.97 9.55
N ILE A 437 -6.38 16.44 10.78
CA ILE A 437 -5.64 17.67 11.08
C ILE A 437 -4.25 17.31 11.61
N SER A 438 -3.23 18.13 11.31
CA SER A 438 -1.93 18.05 11.97
C SER A 438 -2.07 18.39 13.45
N SER A 439 -1.28 17.78 14.32
CA SER A 439 -1.31 17.97 15.78
C SER A 439 -1.14 19.46 16.18
N ALA A 440 -0.32 20.22 15.45
CA ALA A 440 -0.14 21.67 15.60
C ALA A 440 -1.32 22.56 15.13
N GLY A 441 -2.32 22.00 14.43
CA GLY A 441 -3.47 22.72 13.88
C GLY A 441 -3.23 23.49 12.57
N ASP A 442 -2.00 23.51 12.03
CA ASP A 442 -1.63 24.30 10.84
C ASP A 442 -2.06 23.69 9.49
N TYR A 443 -2.37 22.38 9.44
CA TYR A 443 -2.67 21.65 8.19
C TYR A 443 -3.89 20.73 8.34
N VAL A 444 -4.71 20.65 7.30
CA VAL A 444 -5.82 19.67 7.19
C VAL A 444 -5.69 18.90 5.89
N VAL A 445 -5.58 17.57 5.95
CA VAL A 445 -5.65 16.69 4.77
C VAL A 445 -7.03 16.04 4.66
N PHE A 446 -7.54 15.87 3.44
CA PHE A 446 -8.87 15.32 3.19
C PHE A 446 -8.98 14.61 1.83
N GLU A 447 -9.99 13.76 1.69
CA GLU A 447 -10.40 13.14 0.41
C GLU A 447 -11.37 14.07 -0.33
N SER A 448 -11.31 14.17 -1.65
CA SER A 448 -12.37 14.83 -2.44
C SER A 448 -12.61 14.17 -3.81
N ASP A 449 -13.87 14.12 -4.23
CA ASP A 449 -14.32 13.76 -5.59
C ASP A 449 -14.46 15.00 -6.50
N ALA A 450 -13.97 16.18 -6.07
CA ALA A 450 -14.17 17.47 -6.75
C ALA A 450 -13.06 17.83 -7.75
N SER A 451 -13.44 18.48 -8.86
CA SER A 451 -12.53 18.80 -9.98
C SER A 451 -12.00 20.24 -9.99
N ASP A 452 -12.50 21.11 -9.10
CA ASP A 452 -12.26 22.55 -9.11
C ASP A 452 -11.51 23.11 -7.88
N LEU A 453 -11.19 22.27 -6.89
CA LEU A 453 -10.41 22.64 -5.70
C LEU A 453 -9.02 23.18 -6.05
N VAL A 454 -8.39 22.66 -7.11
CA VAL A 454 -7.10 23.12 -7.64
C VAL A 454 -7.16 23.27 -9.17
N PRO A 455 -6.35 24.15 -9.78
CA PRO A 455 -6.27 24.26 -11.22
C PRO A 455 -5.82 22.96 -11.89
N ASN A 456 -6.44 22.61 -13.01
CA ASN A 456 -6.18 21.40 -13.78
C ASN A 456 -6.35 20.11 -12.97
N ASP A 457 -7.46 19.96 -12.23
CA ASP A 457 -7.95 18.62 -11.96
C ASP A 457 -8.70 18.03 -13.16
N THR A 458 -8.37 16.77 -13.51
CA THR A 458 -8.63 16.20 -14.84
C THR A 458 -8.66 14.68 -14.88
N ASN A 459 -8.14 13.97 -13.87
CA ASN A 459 -8.09 12.50 -13.85
C ASN A 459 -9.47 11.84 -13.63
N ASN A 460 -10.45 12.61 -13.15
CA ASN A 460 -11.78 12.13 -12.72
C ASN A 460 -11.66 11.01 -11.65
N LYS A 461 -10.81 11.23 -10.64
CA LYS A 461 -10.60 10.32 -9.51
C LYS A 461 -10.98 10.99 -8.21
N ARG A 462 -10.92 10.21 -7.13
CA ARG A 462 -10.79 10.76 -5.78
C ARG A 462 -9.35 11.08 -5.49
N ASP A 463 -9.09 12.30 -5.08
CA ASP A 463 -7.73 12.77 -4.77
C ASP A 463 -7.60 13.21 -3.32
N ILE A 464 -6.36 13.25 -2.83
CA ILE A 464 -6.01 13.79 -1.52
C ILE A 464 -5.59 15.23 -1.69
N PHE A 465 -6.20 16.09 -0.89
CA PHE A 465 -5.89 17.51 -0.82
C PHE A 465 -5.36 17.87 0.57
N LEU A 466 -4.43 18.83 0.61
CA LEU A 466 -3.95 19.47 1.82
C LEU A 466 -4.37 20.94 1.80
N TYR A 467 -4.99 21.39 2.90
CA TYR A 467 -5.31 22.79 3.17
C TYR A 467 -4.38 23.33 4.26
N GLN A 468 -3.77 24.48 3.99
CA GLN A 468 -2.88 25.17 4.94
C GLN A 468 -3.67 26.26 5.69
N VAL A 469 -3.78 26.15 7.01
CA VAL A 469 -4.77 26.92 7.81
C VAL A 469 -4.44 28.42 7.88
N VAL A 470 -3.16 28.78 7.87
CA VAL A 470 -2.67 30.16 7.92
C VAL A 470 -2.88 30.88 6.58
N ASP A 471 -2.30 30.35 5.50
CA ASP A 471 -2.32 30.97 4.16
C ASP A 471 -3.60 30.69 3.37
N LYS A 472 -4.38 29.69 3.81
CA LYS A 472 -5.71 29.32 3.30
C LYS A 472 -5.72 28.83 1.85
N THR A 473 -4.60 28.26 1.44
CA THR A 473 -4.33 27.56 0.18
C THR A 473 -4.79 26.10 0.23
N ILE A 474 -5.03 25.52 -0.95
CA ILE A 474 -5.23 24.08 -1.15
C ILE A 474 -4.24 23.61 -2.21
N GLU A 475 -3.62 22.45 -1.99
CA GLU A 475 -2.85 21.72 -3.00
C GLU A 475 -3.24 20.24 -3.01
N ARG A 476 -3.06 19.58 -4.16
CA ARG A 476 -3.27 18.13 -4.31
C ARG A 476 -1.96 17.42 -3.98
N VAL A 477 -2.03 16.37 -3.16
CA VAL A 477 -0.84 15.60 -2.71
C VAL A 477 -0.82 14.15 -3.22
N SER A 478 -1.91 13.68 -3.85
CA SER A 478 -1.93 12.45 -4.67
C SER A 478 -1.31 12.70 -6.06
N LEU A 479 -0.06 13.13 -6.06
CA LEU A 479 0.76 13.41 -7.24
C LEU A 479 1.85 12.35 -7.39
N THR A 480 2.38 12.19 -8.61
CA THR A 480 3.63 11.47 -8.87
C THR A 480 4.84 12.34 -8.51
N TRP A 481 6.04 11.74 -8.51
CA TRP A 481 7.32 12.47 -8.30
C TRP A 481 7.55 13.60 -9.34
N ASP A 482 6.99 13.48 -10.54
CA ASP A 482 7.03 14.50 -11.59
C ASP A 482 5.75 15.35 -11.68
N GLY A 483 4.92 15.36 -10.63
CA GLY A 483 3.78 16.26 -10.48
C GLY A 483 2.53 15.91 -11.31
N LYS A 484 2.48 14.74 -11.94
CA LYS A 484 1.29 14.21 -12.64
C LYS A 484 0.26 13.71 -11.61
N GLN A 485 -0.98 13.54 -12.05
CA GLN A 485 -2.05 12.97 -11.23
C GLN A 485 -1.89 11.47 -10.98
N ALA A 486 -2.39 11.00 -9.84
CA ALA A 486 -2.77 9.61 -9.66
C ALA A 486 -3.78 9.15 -10.75
N ASN A 487 -3.54 7.97 -11.34
CA ASN A 487 -4.42 7.34 -12.33
C ASN A 487 -5.58 6.53 -11.69
N GLY A 488 -5.50 6.29 -10.38
CA GLY A 488 -6.47 5.62 -9.52
C GLY A 488 -6.94 6.51 -8.38
N ASN A 489 -7.93 6.05 -7.62
CA ASN A 489 -8.49 6.80 -6.50
C ASN A 489 -7.59 6.71 -5.26
N SER A 490 -7.49 7.80 -4.52
CA SER A 490 -6.73 7.89 -3.27
C SER A 490 -7.67 8.11 -2.06
N TYR A 491 -7.28 7.59 -0.90
CA TYR A 491 -8.12 7.54 0.30
C TYR A 491 -7.33 7.66 1.61
N ARG A 492 -8.03 8.08 2.69
CA ARG A 492 -7.63 7.96 4.10
C ARG A 492 -6.25 8.55 4.39
N ALA A 493 -6.11 9.82 4.09
CA ALA A 493 -4.90 10.58 4.39
C ALA A 493 -4.72 10.82 5.90
N SER A 494 -3.47 10.90 6.33
CA SER A 494 -3.00 11.31 7.66
C SER A 494 -1.71 12.11 7.48
N VAL A 495 -1.54 13.19 8.24
CA VAL A 495 -0.47 14.19 8.02
C VAL A 495 0.40 14.37 9.26
N SER A 496 1.71 14.59 9.06
CA SER A 496 2.68 14.90 10.13
C SER A 496 2.43 16.27 10.77
N SER A 497 3.06 16.53 11.92
CA SER A 497 2.84 17.76 12.71
C SER A 497 3.27 19.02 11.96
N ASP A 498 4.39 18.92 11.23
CA ASP A 498 4.96 19.96 10.39
C ASP A 498 4.30 20.09 9.01
N GLY A 499 3.37 19.19 8.69
CA GLY A 499 2.71 19.09 7.39
C GLY A 499 3.58 18.55 6.25
N ARG A 500 4.84 18.15 6.48
CA ARG A 500 5.75 17.70 5.40
C ARG A 500 5.31 16.37 4.79
N TYR A 501 4.91 15.41 5.62
CA TYR A 501 4.65 14.03 5.20
C TYR A 501 3.16 13.69 5.28
N ILE A 502 2.61 13.14 4.20
CA ILE A 502 1.22 12.68 4.13
C ILE A 502 1.21 11.20 3.79
N ALA A 503 0.73 10.36 4.71
CA ALA A 503 0.46 8.95 4.46
C ALA A 503 -0.97 8.76 3.96
N TYR A 504 -1.16 8.04 2.86
CA TYR A 504 -2.48 7.77 2.26
C TYR A 504 -2.49 6.40 1.56
N ALA A 505 -3.68 5.90 1.22
CA ALA A 505 -3.84 4.68 0.43
C ALA A 505 -4.28 5.03 -1.00
N SER A 506 -3.87 4.29 -2.02
CA SER A 506 -4.28 4.59 -3.41
C SER A 506 -4.39 3.36 -4.31
N ASP A 507 -5.37 3.37 -5.20
CA ASP A 507 -5.61 2.38 -6.26
C ASP A 507 -4.78 2.70 -7.53
N ALA A 508 -3.76 3.58 -7.43
CA ALA A 508 -3.11 4.24 -8.56
C ALA A 508 -1.72 3.68 -8.90
N SER A 509 -1.63 2.95 -10.02
CA SER A 509 -0.43 2.25 -10.51
C SER A 509 0.65 3.14 -11.12
N ASN A 510 0.71 4.42 -10.75
CA ASN A 510 1.64 5.40 -11.32
C ASN A 510 2.23 6.39 -10.30
N LEU A 511 1.85 6.29 -9.03
CA LEU A 511 2.37 7.19 -7.98
C LEU A 511 3.87 7.01 -7.75
N VAL A 512 4.35 5.77 -7.91
CA VAL A 512 5.75 5.37 -7.83
C VAL A 512 6.15 4.63 -9.09
N GLN A 513 7.45 4.54 -9.36
CA GLN A 513 7.94 3.65 -10.42
C GLN A 513 7.69 2.18 -10.05
N TYR A 514 7.64 1.31 -11.07
CA TYR A 514 7.52 -0.14 -10.94
C TYR A 514 6.27 -0.66 -10.20
N ASP A 515 5.18 0.11 -10.12
CA ASP A 515 3.94 -0.37 -9.50
C ASP A 515 3.11 -1.27 -10.43
N TYR A 516 3.13 -2.58 -10.15
CA TYR A 516 2.59 -3.62 -11.04
C TYR A 516 1.66 -4.63 -10.35
N ASN A 517 1.48 -4.57 -9.03
CA ASN A 517 0.69 -5.56 -8.29
C ASN A 517 -0.83 -5.48 -8.57
N GLY A 518 -1.32 -4.32 -9.04
CA GLY A 518 -2.73 -4.08 -9.35
C GLY A 518 -3.66 -4.06 -8.13
N VAL A 519 -3.14 -3.82 -6.92
CA VAL A 519 -3.93 -3.76 -5.68
C VAL A 519 -3.76 -2.41 -4.99
N ARG A 520 -4.69 -2.03 -4.10
CA ARG A 520 -4.57 -0.77 -3.36
C ARG A 520 -3.38 -0.83 -2.40
N ASP A 521 -2.46 0.11 -2.55
CA ASP A 521 -1.27 0.23 -1.72
C ASP A 521 -1.32 1.43 -0.76
N VAL A 522 -0.33 1.52 0.13
CA VAL A 522 -0.13 2.62 1.08
C VAL A 522 1.17 3.34 0.73
N PHE A 523 1.05 4.67 0.64
CA PHE A 523 2.09 5.58 0.20
C PHE A 523 2.36 6.67 1.24
N ILE A 524 3.54 7.27 1.20
CA ILE A 524 3.87 8.52 1.88
C ILE A 524 4.36 9.51 0.82
N TYR A 525 3.74 10.69 0.76
CA TYR A 525 4.24 11.84 -0.01
C TYR A 525 5.04 12.76 0.91
N ASP A 526 6.24 13.16 0.47
CA ASP A 526 7.04 14.22 1.06
C ASP A 526 6.89 15.51 0.23
N ARG A 527 6.25 16.52 0.82
CA ARG A 527 5.98 17.81 0.17
C ARG A 527 7.22 18.68 -0.06
N LEU A 528 8.32 18.44 0.66
CA LEU A 528 9.55 19.21 0.48
C LEU A 528 10.37 18.69 -0.71
N LEU A 529 10.32 17.38 -0.95
CA LEU A 529 11.01 16.70 -2.05
C LEU A 529 10.09 16.46 -3.27
N HIS A 530 8.79 16.73 -3.14
CA HIS A 530 7.73 16.35 -4.09
C HIS A 530 7.73 14.85 -4.44
N TYR A 531 8.17 14.00 -3.51
CA TYR A 531 8.46 12.59 -3.76
C TYR A 531 7.44 11.65 -3.08
N VAL A 532 7.09 10.53 -3.72
CA VAL A 532 6.21 9.49 -3.19
C VAL A 532 6.97 8.18 -3.00
N ARG A 533 6.86 7.57 -1.82
CA ARG A 533 7.29 6.19 -1.57
C ARG A 533 6.13 5.28 -1.17
N ARG A 534 6.18 4.02 -1.60
CA ARG A 534 5.27 2.96 -1.11
C ARG A 534 5.83 2.36 0.19
N VAL A 535 4.96 2.15 1.18
CA VAL A 535 5.31 1.53 2.47
C VAL A 535 4.62 0.18 2.70
N SER A 536 3.70 -0.22 1.83
CA SER A 536 3.21 -1.60 1.71
C SER A 536 4.16 -2.45 0.84
N VAL A 537 5.42 -2.49 1.25
CA VAL A 537 6.47 -3.39 0.74
C VAL A 537 7.11 -4.16 1.90
N SER A 538 7.61 -5.36 1.65
CA SER A 538 8.39 -6.13 2.63
C SER A 538 9.74 -5.48 2.93
N GLU A 539 10.47 -5.99 3.93
CA GLU A 539 11.86 -5.61 4.22
C GLU A 539 12.84 -5.95 3.07
N SER A 540 12.39 -6.66 2.03
CA SER A 540 13.14 -6.91 0.79
C SER A 540 12.50 -6.26 -0.44
N GLY A 541 11.74 -5.16 -0.25
CA GLY A 541 11.09 -4.42 -1.33
C GLY A 541 9.91 -5.12 -2.03
N GLN A 542 9.50 -6.32 -1.59
CA GLN A 542 8.44 -7.07 -2.26
C GLN A 542 7.08 -6.39 -2.04
N GLN A 543 6.41 -6.05 -3.14
CA GLN A 543 5.10 -5.40 -3.14
C GLN A 543 4.02 -6.26 -2.50
N ALA A 544 3.05 -5.63 -1.84
CA ALA A 544 1.86 -6.31 -1.34
C ALA A 544 1.11 -7.05 -2.46
N ASP A 545 0.71 -8.30 -2.21
CA ASP A 545 -0.09 -9.14 -3.13
C ASP A 545 -1.61 -8.96 -2.95
N ARG A 546 -2.05 -8.18 -1.95
CA ARG A 546 -3.45 -7.85 -1.66
C ARG A 546 -3.58 -6.45 -1.06
N GLU A 547 -4.81 -5.94 -1.08
CA GLU A 547 -5.15 -4.60 -0.57
C GLU A 547 -4.54 -4.28 0.82
N SER A 548 -3.85 -3.14 0.83
CA SER A 548 -3.42 -2.39 2.01
C SER A 548 -4.31 -1.14 2.21
N GLY A 549 -4.17 -0.43 3.33
CA GLY A 549 -4.86 0.85 3.56
C GLY A 549 -4.92 1.31 5.02
N GLN A 550 -5.80 2.26 5.30
CA GLN A 550 -5.99 2.87 6.63
C GLN A 550 -4.70 3.35 7.31
N PRO A 551 -3.81 4.11 6.65
CA PRO A 551 -2.61 4.61 7.29
C PRO A 551 -2.91 5.64 8.38
N ARG A 552 -2.04 5.69 9.40
CA ARG A 552 -1.84 6.82 10.32
C ARG A 552 -0.34 7.08 10.42
N ILE A 553 0.07 8.34 10.27
CA ILE A 553 1.48 8.76 10.34
C ILE A 553 1.80 9.37 11.71
N ALA A 554 3.06 9.28 12.13
CA ALA A 554 3.59 9.93 13.32
C ALA A 554 3.82 11.43 13.09
N ASP A 555 3.96 12.20 14.18
CA ASP A 555 4.17 13.65 14.14
C ASP A 555 5.46 14.05 13.40
N ASP A 556 6.49 13.19 13.45
CA ASP A 556 7.79 13.37 12.81
C ASP A 556 7.86 12.82 11.37
N GLY A 557 6.78 12.19 10.89
CA GLY A 557 6.69 11.58 9.56
C GLY A 557 7.44 10.24 9.38
N ARG A 558 8.18 9.76 10.38
CA ARG A 558 9.10 8.60 10.25
C ARG A 558 8.41 7.25 10.29
N CYS A 559 7.31 7.19 11.03
CA CYS A 559 6.54 5.97 11.27
C CYS A 559 5.12 6.05 10.70
N VAL A 560 4.67 4.97 10.07
CA VAL A 560 3.28 4.77 9.64
C VAL A 560 2.78 3.42 10.17
N VAL A 561 1.58 3.41 10.76
CA VAL A 561 0.81 2.18 10.95
C VAL A 561 -0.30 2.07 9.91
N PHE A 562 -0.51 0.89 9.36
CA PHE A 562 -1.50 0.63 8.32
C PHE A 562 -2.09 -0.78 8.47
N VAL A 563 -3.12 -1.10 7.69
CA VAL A 563 -3.65 -2.46 7.57
C VAL A 563 -3.28 -3.06 6.23
N SER A 564 -3.01 -4.36 6.18
CA SER A 564 -2.86 -5.08 4.92
C SER A 564 -3.41 -6.50 4.99
N SER A 565 -3.91 -6.98 3.86
CA SER A 565 -4.37 -8.36 3.66
C SER A 565 -3.29 -9.25 3.02
N ALA A 566 -2.11 -8.68 2.75
CA ALA A 566 -1.05 -9.27 1.96
C ALA A 566 -0.29 -10.39 2.69
N SER A 567 0.03 -11.44 1.93
CA SER A 567 0.95 -12.51 2.31
C SER A 567 2.42 -12.16 2.03
N ALA A 568 2.68 -11.28 1.08
CA ALA A 568 4.03 -10.93 0.59
C ALA A 568 4.84 -10.03 1.55
N LEU A 569 4.20 -9.45 2.57
CA LEU A 569 4.83 -8.41 3.41
C LEU A 569 5.77 -8.94 4.49
N ASP A 570 5.56 -10.16 5.02
CA ASP A 570 6.52 -10.76 5.95
C ASP A 570 6.60 -12.30 5.85
N ALA A 571 7.73 -12.83 6.32
CA ALA A 571 8.05 -14.27 6.26
C ALA A 571 7.32 -15.13 7.32
N LEU A 572 6.42 -14.56 8.13
CA LEU A 572 5.63 -15.31 9.13
C LEU A 572 4.39 -15.96 8.51
N GLY A 573 4.01 -15.55 7.30
CA GLY A 573 3.04 -16.23 6.44
C GLY A 573 1.61 -15.65 6.47
N ASP A 574 0.77 -16.22 5.61
CA ASP A 574 -0.60 -15.78 5.38
C ASP A 574 -1.58 -16.45 6.37
N ASN A 575 -2.34 -15.63 7.11
CA ASN A 575 -3.51 -16.07 7.89
C ASN A 575 -4.83 -15.88 7.11
N GLN A 576 -4.78 -15.33 5.89
CA GLN A 576 -5.93 -14.93 5.06
C GLN A 576 -6.84 -13.89 5.73
N GLN A 577 -6.27 -13.08 6.63
CA GLN A 577 -6.94 -11.97 7.30
C GLN A 577 -6.32 -10.63 6.90
N ARG A 578 -6.91 -9.53 7.38
CA ARG A 578 -6.20 -8.26 7.50
C ARG A 578 -5.41 -8.24 8.80
N ASP A 579 -4.18 -7.81 8.73
CA ASP A 579 -3.31 -7.54 9.87
C ASP A 579 -2.92 -6.06 9.93
N VAL A 580 -2.55 -5.60 11.12
CA VAL A 580 -1.97 -4.28 11.35
C VAL A 580 -0.46 -4.38 11.24
N TYR A 581 0.15 -3.48 10.47
CA TYR A 581 1.59 -3.38 10.27
C TYR A 581 2.08 -1.99 10.72
N ARG A 582 3.35 -1.92 11.16
CA ARG A 582 4.10 -0.69 11.46
C ARG A 582 5.32 -0.66 10.57
N TYR A 583 5.43 0.39 9.76
CA TYR A 583 6.59 0.72 8.95
C TYR A 583 7.30 1.91 9.61
N CYS A 584 8.62 1.86 9.82
CA CYS A 584 9.39 2.98 10.36
C CYS A 584 10.82 3.05 9.81
N ARG A 585 11.36 4.28 9.76
CA ARG A 585 12.78 4.61 9.56
C ARG A 585 13.31 5.39 10.77
#